data_AF-A0A2D9TGA6-F1
#
_entry.id   AF-A0A2D9TGA6-F1
#
_cell.length_a   1.000
_cell.length_b   1.000
_cell.length_c   1.000
_cell.angle_alpha   90.00
_cell.angle_beta   90.00
_cell.angle_gamma   90.00
#
_symmetry.space_group_name_H-M   'P 1'
#
loop_
_entity.id
_entity.type
_entity.pdbx_description
1 polymer ?
#
loop_
_entity_poly.entity_id
_entity_poly.type
_entity_poly.pdbx_seq_one_letter_code
_entity_poly.pdbx_strand_id
1 'polypeptide(L)'
;MRTVVELDPVLIVRQPGREVGRRVVVDKDPFVIGRSSRSDLEIETESASKRHARIERTAEGWQVTDLESTNGTKLNGKAFRGSKALTSGDVIVVGHVELEWRILDEEGLADVGETIVLEPTKV
;
A
#
# COMPACT_ATOMS: atom_id res chain seq x y z
N MET A 1 -28.60 11.47 8.26
CA MET A 1 -27.94 10.14 8.23
C MET A 1 -26.87 10.20 7.16
N ARG A 2 -25.58 10.23 7.54
CA ARG A 2 -24.49 10.14 6.56
C ARG A 2 -24.29 8.66 6.27
N THR A 3 -24.47 8.26 5.02
CA THR A 3 -24.11 6.92 4.55
C THR A 3 -22.60 6.84 4.58
N VAL A 4 -22.04 6.10 5.54
CA VAL A 4 -20.60 5.81 5.51
C VAL A 4 -20.41 4.78 4.41
N VAL A 5 -19.91 5.23 3.27
CA VAL A 5 -19.39 4.34 2.23
C VAL A 5 -18.05 3.85 2.76
N GLU A 6 -17.95 2.58 3.18
CA GLU A 6 -16.65 1.97 3.46
C GLU A 6 -15.90 1.88 2.13
N LEU A 7 -14.96 2.80 1.93
CA LEU A 7 -14.10 2.80 0.75
C LEU A 7 -12.87 1.96 1.04
N ASP A 8 -12.51 1.11 0.09
CA ASP A 8 -11.32 0.28 0.20
C ASP A 8 -10.06 1.16 0.20
N PRO A 9 -9.11 0.93 1.12
CA PRO A 9 -7.85 1.65 1.10
C PRO A 9 -7.04 1.28 -0.15
N VAL A 10 -6.19 2.21 -0.57
CA VAL A 10 -5.37 2.10 -1.78
C VAL A 10 -3.91 2.36 -1.44
N LEU A 11 -3.02 1.56 -2.03
CA LEU A 11 -1.60 1.83 -2.10
C LEU A 11 -1.26 2.47 -3.44
N ILE A 12 -0.62 3.65 -3.40
CA ILE A 12 0.00 4.25 -4.58
C ILE A 12 1.46 3.79 -4.61
N VAL A 13 1.76 2.89 -5.54
CA VAL A 13 3.06 2.22 -5.68
C VAL A 13 3.95 3.00 -6.63
N ARG A 14 5.07 3.53 -6.13
CA ARG A 14 6.11 4.21 -6.90
C ARG A 14 7.38 3.37 -6.93
N GLN A 15 7.80 2.98 -8.13
CA GLN A 15 8.99 2.15 -8.34
C GLN A 15 10.05 2.95 -9.10
N PRO A 16 11.34 2.79 -8.77
CA PRO A 16 12.42 3.43 -9.51
C PRO A 16 12.39 2.98 -10.98
N GLY A 17 12.51 3.93 -11.91
CA GLY A 17 12.45 3.67 -13.35
C GLY A 17 11.03 3.57 -13.92
N ARG A 18 9.98 3.77 -13.12
CA ARG A 18 8.60 3.86 -13.60
C ARG A 18 8.04 5.26 -13.33
N GLU A 19 7.77 6.02 -14.39
CA GLU A 19 7.33 7.41 -14.31
C GLU A 19 5.91 7.56 -13.74
N VAL A 20 5.07 6.55 -13.93
CA VAL A 20 3.68 6.53 -13.44
C VAL A 20 3.52 5.52 -12.32
N GLY A 21 3.05 5.99 -11.16
CA GLY A 21 2.72 5.12 -10.03
C GLY A 21 1.50 4.23 -10.33
N ARG A 22 1.50 2.99 -9.83
CA ARG A 22 0.35 2.08 -9.94
C ARG A 22 -0.51 2.19 -8.68
N ARG A 23 -1.83 2.32 -8.83
CA ARG A 23 -2.79 2.21 -7.73
C ARG A 23 -3.16 0.75 -7.50
N VAL A 24 -3.14 0.30 -6.25
CA VAL A 24 -3.47 -1.07 -5.85
C VAL A 24 -4.48 -1.00 -4.70
N VAL A 25 -5.67 -1.56 -4.91
CA VAL A 25 -6.68 -1.68 -3.85
C VAL A 25 -6.23 -2.72 -2.83
N VAL A 26 -6.48 -2.44 -1.56
CA VAL A 26 -6.19 -3.33 -0.44
C VAL A 26 -7.50 -4.04 -0.06
N ASP A 27 -7.86 -5.06 -0.83
CA ASP A 27 -9.13 -5.81 -0.72
C ASP A 27 -9.09 -7.01 0.24
N LYS A 28 -7.94 -7.22 0.90
CA LYS A 28 -7.72 -8.34 1.81
C LYS A 28 -7.21 -7.90 3.16
N ASP A 29 -7.52 -8.71 4.17
CA ASP A 29 -7.04 -8.55 5.52
C ASP A 29 -6.62 -9.92 6.09
N PRO A 30 -5.33 -10.15 6.40
CA PRO A 30 -4.19 -9.26 6.18
C PRO A 30 -3.76 -9.20 4.70
N PHE A 31 -3.30 -8.04 4.26
CA PHE A 31 -2.74 -7.81 2.92
C PHE A 31 -1.21 -7.93 2.94
N VAL A 32 -0.64 -8.91 2.23
CA VAL A 32 0.80 -9.23 2.29
C VAL A 32 1.57 -8.56 1.14
N ILE A 33 2.67 -7.92 1.49
CA ILE A 33 3.57 -7.22 0.57
C ILE A 33 4.93 -7.93 0.57
N GLY A 34 5.47 -8.22 -0.61
CA GLY A 34 6.79 -8.86 -0.73
C GLY A 34 7.16 -9.19 -2.18
N ARG A 35 8.39 -9.68 -2.39
CA ARG A 35 8.85 -10.04 -3.75
C ARG A 35 8.35 -11.39 -4.27
N SER A 36 7.58 -12.10 -3.47
CA SER A 36 7.04 -13.40 -3.88
C SER A 36 5.81 -13.15 -4.75
N SER A 37 5.67 -13.89 -5.84
CA SER A 37 4.43 -13.92 -6.65
C SER A 37 3.21 -14.44 -5.88
N ARG A 38 3.41 -14.95 -4.66
CA ARG A 38 2.34 -15.32 -3.71
C ARG A 38 1.91 -14.17 -2.78
N SER A 39 2.54 -13.01 -2.85
CA SER A 39 2.13 -11.82 -2.10
C SER A 39 0.96 -11.13 -2.80
N ASP A 40 0.09 -10.49 -2.03
CA ASP A 40 -1.04 -9.72 -2.57
C ASP A 40 -0.56 -8.48 -3.33
N LEU A 41 0.55 -7.90 -2.88
CA LEU A 41 1.36 -6.95 -3.65
C LEU A 41 2.75 -7.51 -3.87
N GLU A 42 3.02 -7.93 -5.11
CA GLU A 42 4.35 -8.30 -5.59
C GLU A 42 5.21 -7.04 -5.79
N ILE A 43 6.38 -7.05 -5.16
CA ILE A 43 7.43 -6.03 -5.30
C ILE A 43 8.61 -6.64 -6.06
N GLU A 44 8.81 -6.23 -7.31
CA GLU A 44 9.81 -6.79 -8.22
C GLU A 44 11.22 -6.24 -7.92
N THR A 45 11.76 -6.57 -6.76
CA THR A 45 13.11 -6.17 -6.35
C THR A 45 13.76 -7.19 -5.44
N GLU A 46 15.07 -7.39 -5.60
CA GLU A 46 15.86 -8.26 -4.72
C GLU A 46 16.01 -7.68 -3.30
N SER A 47 15.84 -6.36 -3.15
CA SER A 47 15.90 -5.67 -1.87
C SER A 47 14.69 -5.95 -0.96
N ALA A 48 13.65 -6.62 -1.46
CA ALA A 48 12.48 -7.00 -0.70
C ALA A 48 12.52 -8.50 -0.32
N SER A 49 12.11 -8.84 0.90
CA SER A 49 11.91 -10.23 1.32
C SER A 49 10.66 -10.83 0.65
N LYS A 50 10.61 -12.18 0.56
CA LYS A 50 9.48 -12.91 -0.06
C LYS A 50 8.14 -12.54 0.57
N ARG A 51 8.13 -12.41 1.90
CA ARG A 51 7.07 -11.80 2.69
C ARG A 51 7.78 -10.72 3.50
N HIS A 52 7.58 -9.46 3.15
CA HIS A 52 8.36 -8.36 3.71
C HIS A 52 7.58 -7.63 4.78
N ALA A 53 6.36 -7.23 4.45
CA ALA A 53 5.46 -6.56 5.36
C ALA A 53 4.04 -7.07 5.14
N ARG A 54 3.16 -6.85 6.11
CA ARG A 54 1.72 -6.97 5.92
C ARG A 54 1.02 -5.74 6.43
N ILE A 55 -0.11 -5.42 5.82
CA ILE A 55 -1.05 -4.43 6.32
C ILE A 55 -2.25 -5.20 6.86
N GLU A 56 -2.71 -4.82 8.05
CA GLU A 56 -3.84 -5.49 8.71
C GLU A 56 -4.68 -4.47 9.48
N ARG A 57 -5.98 -4.75 9.60
CA ARG A 57 -6.93 -3.98 10.40
C ARG A 57 -6.89 -4.46 11.85
N THR A 58 -6.85 -3.51 12.78
CA THR A 58 -6.91 -3.73 14.23
C THR A 58 -8.09 -2.97 14.82
N ALA A 59 -8.33 -3.15 16.12
CA ALA A 59 -9.35 -2.38 16.84
C ALA A 59 -9.07 -0.87 16.85
N GLU A 60 -7.82 -0.45 16.64
CA GLU A 60 -7.38 0.95 16.68
C GLU A 60 -7.23 1.57 15.28
N GLY A 61 -7.40 0.79 14.21
CA GLY A 61 -7.28 1.26 12.82
C GLY A 61 -6.43 0.33 11.96
N TRP A 62 -5.77 0.89 10.95
CA TRP A 62 -4.85 0.12 10.10
C TRP A 62 -3.44 0.18 10.63
N GLN A 63 -2.69 -0.91 10.46
CA GLN A 63 -1.26 -0.93 10.79
C GLN A 63 -0.46 -1.68 9.72
N VAL A 64 0.82 -1.36 9.63
CA VAL A 64 1.82 -2.12 8.88
C VAL A 64 2.72 -2.87 9.84
N THR A 65 2.98 -4.14 9.55
CA THR A 65 3.86 -5.01 10.33
C THR A 65 5.01 -5.50 9.46
N ASP A 66 6.25 -5.22 9.87
CA ASP A 66 7.46 -5.82 9.28
C ASP A 66 7.54 -7.30 9.65
N LEU A 67 7.61 -8.17 8.64
CA LEU A 67 7.64 -9.63 8.79
C LEU A 67 9.07 -10.16 8.84
N GLU A 68 9.89 -9.56 9.71
CA GLU A 68 11.31 -9.90 9.89
C GLU A 68 12.10 -9.79 8.58
N SER A 69 11.83 -8.73 7.81
CA SER A 69 12.44 -8.53 6.50
C SER A 69 13.95 -8.33 6.60
N THR A 70 14.68 -8.65 5.53
CA THR A 70 16.15 -8.54 5.54
C THR A 70 16.62 -7.10 5.70
N ASN A 71 16.02 -6.17 4.95
CA ASN A 71 16.43 -4.76 4.93
C ASN A 71 15.62 -3.86 5.86
N GLY A 72 14.61 -4.41 6.54
CA GLY A 72 13.65 -3.66 7.34
C GLY A 72 12.63 -2.92 6.49
N THR A 73 11.52 -2.55 7.14
CA THR A 73 10.50 -1.66 6.56
C THR A 73 10.72 -0.24 7.07
N LYS A 74 10.49 0.78 6.23
CA LYS A 74 10.49 2.18 6.68
C LYS A 74 9.08 2.76 6.61
N LEU A 75 8.75 3.63 7.55
CA LEU A 75 7.53 4.45 7.55
C LEU A 75 7.95 5.92 7.64
N ASN A 76 7.56 6.73 6.67
CA ASN A 76 7.91 8.16 6.58
C ASN A 76 9.42 8.40 6.77
N GLY A 77 10.23 7.61 6.06
CA GLY A 77 11.70 7.68 6.09
C GLY A 77 12.37 7.04 7.31
N LYS A 78 11.62 6.60 8.33
CA LYS A 78 12.18 5.99 9.55
C LYS A 78 12.02 4.47 9.52
N ALA A 79 13.13 3.75 9.67
CA ALA A 79 13.11 2.28 9.76
C ALA A 79 12.43 1.81 11.04
N PHE A 80 11.68 0.72 10.97
CA PHE A 80 11.06 0.09 12.13
C PHE A 80 11.05 -1.45 12.00
N ARG A 81 10.78 -2.11 13.13
CA ARG A 81 10.53 -3.55 13.26
C ARG A 81 9.22 -3.74 14.02
N GLY A 82 8.53 -4.86 13.80
CA GLY A 82 7.21 -5.11 14.38
C GLY A 82 6.13 -4.26 13.71
N SER A 83 5.17 -3.74 14.49
CA SER A 83 3.97 -3.06 13.96
C SER A 83 3.99 -1.55 14.18
N LYS A 84 3.43 -0.80 13.22
CA LYS A 84 3.18 0.64 13.28
C LYS A 84 1.82 0.98 12.73
N ALA A 85 1.08 1.84 13.43
CA ALA A 85 -0.19 2.39 12.96
C ALA A 85 0.02 3.20 11.66
N LEU A 86 -0.98 3.14 10.77
CA LEU A 86 -1.01 3.84 9.50
C LEU A 86 -2.05 4.96 9.51
N THR A 87 -1.66 6.12 9.01
CA THR A 87 -2.53 7.26 8.72
C THR A 87 -2.55 7.51 7.21
N SER A 88 -3.69 7.95 6.67
CA SER A 88 -3.77 8.32 5.24
C SER A 88 -2.70 9.37 4.89
N GLY A 89 -1.97 9.13 3.81
CA GLY A 89 -0.79 9.91 3.40
C GLY A 89 0.56 9.32 3.84
N ASP A 90 0.58 8.33 4.74
CA ASP A 90 1.82 7.69 5.17
C ASP A 90 2.54 6.97 4.02
N VAL A 91 3.86 7.09 3.99
CA VAL A 91 4.70 6.42 2.99
C VAL A 91 5.45 5.25 3.62
N ILE A 92 5.15 4.05 3.17
CA ILE A 92 5.84 2.82 3.53
C ILE A 92 6.90 2.55 2.46
N VAL A 93 8.14 2.23 2.87
CA VAL A 93 9.20 1.84 1.94
C VAL A 93 9.58 0.39 2.18
N VAL A 94 9.50 -0.40 1.11
CA VAL A 94 9.88 -1.81 1.06
C VAL A 94 11.01 -1.96 0.04
N GLY A 95 12.23 -2.20 0.50
CA GLY A 95 13.41 -2.17 -0.37
C GLY A 95 13.66 -0.78 -0.94
N HIS A 96 13.47 -0.62 -2.25
CA HIS A 96 13.54 0.68 -2.96
C HIS A 96 12.18 1.15 -3.50
N VAL A 97 11.09 0.51 -3.10
CA VAL A 97 9.74 0.81 -3.59
C VAL A 97 8.97 1.56 -2.52
N GLU A 98 8.38 2.69 -2.93
CA GLU A 98 7.57 3.54 -2.07
C GLU A 98 6.08 3.21 -2.27
N LEU A 99 5.38 3.05 -1.15
CA LEU A 99 3.98 2.68 -1.08
C LEU A 99 3.27 3.73 -0.23
N GLU A 100 2.59 4.67 -0.88
CA GLU A 100 1.80 5.68 -0.17
C GLU A 100 0.42 5.10 0.16
N TRP A 101 0.11 5.06 1.46
CA TRP A 101 -1.16 4.59 2.00
C TRP A 101 -2.22 5.68 1.89
N ARG A 102 -3.34 5.38 1.22
CA ARG A 102 -4.48 6.28 1.12
C ARG A 102 -5.74 5.58 1.55
N ILE A 103 -6.42 6.17 2.53
CA ILE A 103 -7.83 5.88 2.77
C ILE A 103 -8.56 6.85 1.85
N LEU A 104 -9.27 6.33 0.86
CA LEU A 104 -10.21 7.15 0.12
C LEU A 104 -11.37 7.38 1.08
N ASP A 105 -11.63 8.62 1.43
CA ASP A 105 -12.88 9.02 2.08
C ASP A 105 -13.63 9.95 1.10
N GLU A 106 -14.86 10.37 1.44
CA GLU A 106 -15.64 11.27 0.57
C GLU A 106 -14.88 12.58 0.23
N GLU A 107 -13.93 13.02 1.07
CA GLU A 107 -13.08 14.19 0.83
C GLU A 107 -11.83 13.83 -0.01
N GLY A 108 -11.28 12.62 0.14
CA GLY A 108 -10.13 12.12 -0.62
C GLY A 108 -10.40 11.87 -2.11
N LEU A 109 -11.66 11.62 -2.48
CA LEU A 109 -12.12 11.56 -3.89
C LEU A 109 -11.97 12.90 -4.63
N ALA A 110 -11.87 14.03 -3.92
CA ALA A 110 -11.69 15.34 -4.53
C ALA A 110 -10.21 15.68 -4.85
N ASP A 111 -9.25 15.01 -4.20
CA ASP A 111 -7.80 15.26 -4.37
C ASP A 111 -7.16 14.36 -5.45
N VAL A 112 -7.85 13.28 -5.87
CA VAL A 112 -7.37 12.42 -6.95
C VAL A 112 -7.65 13.06 -8.31
N GLY A 113 -6.76 13.96 -8.72
CA GLY A 113 -6.67 14.45 -10.09
C GLY A 113 -6.77 13.30 -11.11
N GLU A 114 -7.70 13.48 -12.05
CA GLU A 114 -7.95 12.69 -13.26
C GLU A 114 -7.65 11.18 -13.18
N THR A 115 -8.69 10.41 -12.88
CA THR A 115 -8.73 8.98 -13.18
C THR A 115 -8.69 8.80 -14.70
N ILE A 116 -7.56 8.33 -15.23
CA ILE A 116 -7.54 7.68 -16.54
C ILE A 116 -8.27 6.35 -16.37
N VAL A 117 -9.57 6.35 -16.66
CA VAL A 117 -10.35 5.13 -16.84
C VAL A 117 -9.81 4.48 -18.10
N LEU A 118 -9.00 3.44 -17.96
CA LEU A 118 -8.75 2.54 -19.07
C LEU A 118 -10.07 1.80 -19.32
N GLU A 119 -10.81 2.23 -20.34
CA GLU A 119 -11.98 1.48 -20.80
C GLU A 119 -11.54 0.05 -21.11
N PRO A 120 -12.31 -0.98 -20.73
CA PRO A 120 -12.00 -2.34 -21.13
C PRO A 120 -12.06 -2.41 -22.66
N THR A 121 -10.92 -2.74 -23.27
CA THR A 121 -10.82 -3.01 -24.71
C THR A 121 -11.89 -4.04 -25.07
N LYS A 122 -12.95 -3.59 -25.72
CA LYS A 122 -13.97 -4.46 -26.28
C LYS A 122 -13.34 -5.16 -27.50
N VAL A 123 -13.10 -6.46 -27.38
CA VAL A 123 -12.84 -7.35 -28.53
C VAL A 123 -14.10 -8.13 -28.84
#